data_AF-A0A9D0GE19-F1
#
_entry.id   AF-A0A9D0GE19-F1
#
_cell.length_a   1.000
_cell.length_b   1.000
_cell.length_c   1.000
_cell.angle_alpha   90.00
_cell.angle_beta   90.00
_cell.angle_gamma   90.00
#
_symmetry.space_group_name_H-M   'P 1'
#
loop_
_entity.id
_entity.type
_entity.pdbx_description
1 polymer ?
#
loop_
_entity_poly.entity_id
_entity_poly.type
_entity_poly.pdbx_seq_one_letter_code
_entity_poly.pdbx_strand_id
1 'polypeptide(L)'
;MVAPPEDIQEHMGANKFGTCTFWVPGIPRPKGSYDILPRAGVKAMISRRREAHYRIRDLWMSPRRSTRQGRRVDLLTPWVEAIQWAALDHKPKFALDGPFDVGGTFYFPKPQTPRHKERVLERNYGDADKLIRAVGDALEHVFWQNDCQCEWREIERRWADKERGPGAHITITYLGEQLVLF
;
A
#
# COMPACT_ATOMS: atom_id res chain seq x y z
N MET A 1 48.98 -14.66 15.35
CA MET A 1 47.52 -14.92 15.43
C MET A 1 46.87 -13.57 15.70
N VAL A 2 46.35 -12.94 14.64
CA VAL A 2 45.79 -11.58 14.71
C VAL A 2 44.29 -11.73 15.01
N ALA A 3 43.83 -11.18 16.12
CA ALA A 3 42.42 -11.12 16.47
C ALA A 3 41.64 -10.30 15.41
N PRO A 4 40.41 -10.69 15.06
CA PRO A 4 39.61 -9.93 14.10
C PRO A 4 39.16 -8.58 14.73
N PRO A 5 39.07 -7.51 13.93
CA PRO A 5 38.72 -6.17 14.43
C PRO A 5 37.24 -6.08 14.83
N GLU A 6 36.99 -5.44 15.98
CA GLU A 6 35.73 -5.34 16.71
C GLU A 6 34.72 -4.30 16.17
N ASP A 7 34.83 -3.81 14.93
CA ASP A 7 34.12 -2.58 14.51
C ASP A 7 32.91 -2.78 13.58
N ILE A 8 32.08 -3.80 13.81
CA ILE A 8 30.71 -3.87 13.24
C ILE A 8 29.70 -4.36 14.29
N GLN A 9 29.70 -3.75 15.48
CA GLN A 9 28.67 -4.01 16.50
C GLN A 9 27.90 -2.78 17.00
N GLU A 10 28.13 -1.57 16.45
CA GLU A 10 27.58 -0.34 17.04
C GLU A 10 26.45 0.38 16.27
N HIS A 11 25.59 -0.34 15.54
CA HIS A 11 24.30 0.24 15.07
C HIS A 11 23.06 -0.60 15.39
N MET A 12 23.13 -1.55 16.31
CA MET A 12 21.95 -2.20 16.90
C MET A 12 21.71 -1.70 18.31
N GLY A 13 21.39 -0.40 18.41
CA GLY A 13 20.86 0.21 19.62
C GLY A 13 19.52 -0.43 19.98
N ALA A 14 19.54 -1.25 21.03
CA ALA A 14 18.44 -1.69 21.87
C ALA A 14 17.00 -1.37 21.39
N ASN A 15 16.37 -2.33 20.70
CA ASN A 15 14.93 -2.55 20.83
C ASN A 15 14.69 -4.07 20.86
N LYS A 16 14.24 -4.59 22.01
CA LYS A 16 14.07 -6.05 22.22
C LYS A 16 12.90 -6.65 21.44
N PHE A 17 12.22 -5.86 20.62
CA PHE A 17 11.24 -6.30 19.64
C PHE A 17 11.53 -5.57 18.32
N GLY A 18 11.74 -6.34 17.24
CA GLY A 18 12.37 -5.86 16.02
C GLY A 18 11.50 -4.90 15.23
N THR A 19 11.87 -3.63 15.20
CA THR A 19 11.35 -2.65 14.23
C THR A 19 12.21 -2.68 12.97
N CYS A 20 11.56 -2.77 11.82
CA CYS A 20 12.16 -2.71 10.50
C CYS A 20 11.48 -1.60 9.69
N THR A 21 12.28 -0.70 9.13
CA THR A 21 11.79 0.36 8.23
C THR A 21 12.54 0.29 6.92
N PHE A 22 11.82 0.31 5.80
CA PHE A 22 12.40 0.27 4.47
C PHE A 22 11.71 1.20 3.50
N TRP A 23 12.42 1.54 2.42
CA TRP A 23 11.92 2.38 1.34
C TRP A 23 11.48 1.52 0.16
N VAL A 24 10.32 1.84 -0.40
CA VAL A 24 9.79 1.22 -1.62
C VAL A 24 9.66 2.29 -2.70
N PRO A 25 10.46 2.22 -3.78
CA PRO A 25 10.37 3.16 -4.89
C PRO A 25 9.16 2.86 -5.79
N GLY A 26 8.52 3.90 -6.32
CA GLY A 26 7.40 3.75 -7.25
C GLY A 26 6.16 4.54 -6.82
N ILE A 27 5.16 4.67 -7.69
CA ILE A 27 3.93 5.38 -7.33
C ILE A 27 3.04 4.45 -6.50
N PRO A 28 2.74 4.77 -5.22
CA PRO A 28 1.91 3.89 -4.41
C PRO A 28 0.53 3.66 -5.02
N ARG A 29 0.01 2.43 -4.91
CA ARG A 29 -1.28 2.04 -5.48
C ARG A 29 -2.22 1.45 -4.43
N PRO A 30 -3.45 2.00 -4.28
CA PRO A 30 -4.44 1.45 -3.37
C PRO A 30 -5.08 0.17 -3.93
N LYS A 31 -5.42 -0.78 -3.06
CA LYS A 31 -6.20 -1.97 -3.41
C LYS A 31 -7.62 -1.60 -3.85
N GLY A 32 -8.15 -2.23 -4.92
CA GLY A 32 -9.57 -2.16 -5.30
C GLY A 32 -10.02 -0.93 -6.12
N SER A 33 -9.21 -0.41 -7.03
CA SER A 33 -9.54 0.75 -7.88
C SER A 33 -10.46 0.45 -9.09
N TYR A 34 -11.47 -0.43 -8.94
CA TYR A 34 -12.40 -0.82 -10.02
C TYR A 34 -13.72 -0.03 -9.98
N ASP A 35 -14.32 0.23 -11.15
CA ASP A 35 -15.68 0.79 -11.27
C ASP A 35 -16.64 -0.24 -11.89
N ILE A 36 -17.83 -0.34 -11.28
CA ILE A 36 -19.01 -1.02 -11.82
C ILE A 36 -19.76 -0.02 -12.70
N LEU A 37 -19.94 -0.30 -13.99
CA LEU A 37 -20.79 0.55 -14.85
C LEU A 37 -21.87 -0.28 -15.57
N PRO A 38 -23.00 0.31 -15.97
CA PRO A 38 -24.03 -0.39 -16.72
C PRO A 38 -23.62 -0.66 -18.17
N ARG A 39 -24.05 -1.79 -18.74
CA ARG A 39 -23.78 -2.15 -20.15
C ARG A 39 -24.43 -1.16 -21.13
N ALA A 40 -23.74 -0.87 -22.23
CA ALA A 40 -24.31 -0.08 -23.33
C ALA A 40 -25.55 -0.79 -23.89
N GLY A 41 -26.69 -0.09 -23.92
CA GLY A 41 -28.01 -0.65 -24.23
C GLY A 41 -28.98 -0.69 -23.04
N VAL A 42 -28.49 -0.97 -21.83
CA VAL A 42 -29.31 -0.97 -20.60
C VAL A 42 -29.72 0.46 -20.22
N LYS A 43 -28.82 1.44 -20.40
CA LYS A 43 -29.13 2.87 -20.22
C LYS A 43 -30.30 3.35 -21.08
N ALA A 44 -30.45 2.83 -22.30
CA ALA A 44 -31.54 3.19 -23.21
C ALA A 44 -32.88 2.56 -22.78
N MET A 45 -32.85 1.43 -22.07
CA MET A 45 -34.04 0.78 -21.48
C MET A 45 -34.60 1.56 -20.28
N ILE A 46 -33.75 2.32 -19.58
CA ILE A 46 -34.05 3.02 -18.32
C ILE A 46 -34.72 4.37 -18.52
N SER A 47 -34.47 5.07 -19.63
CA SER A 47 -35.09 6.39 -19.88
C SER A 47 -36.62 6.35 -19.95
N ARG A 48 -37.22 5.16 -19.94
CA ARG A 48 -38.67 4.93 -19.95
C ARG A 48 -39.28 4.50 -18.61
N ARG A 49 -38.50 4.16 -17.56
CA ARG A 49 -39.05 3.74 -16.24
C ARG A 49 -38.32 4.44 -15.08
N ARG A 50 -39.08 5.10 -14.22
CA ARG A 50 -38.61 6.04 -13.18
C ARG A 50 -37.82 5.41 -12.02
N GLU A 51 -37.68 4.08 -11.95
CA GLU A 51 -36.87 3.40 -10.92
C GLU A 51 -36.03 2.30 -11.57
N ALA A 52 -34.70 2.42 -11.51
CA ALA A 52 -33.78 1.48 -12.15
C ALA A 52 -33.03 0.64 -11.12
N HIS A 53 -33.43 -0.63 -11.01
CA HIS A 53 -32.65 -1.67 -10.32
C HIS A 53 -31.85 -2.46 -11.36
N TYR A 54 -30.51 -2.35 -11.31
CA TYR A 54 -29.63 -3.14 -12.18
C TYR A 54 -29.48 -4.55 -11.60
N ARG A 55 -29.77 -5.59 -12.39
CA ARG A 55 -29.36 -6.94 -12.02
C ARG A 55 -27.86 -7.06 -12.27
N ILE A 56 -27.18 -7.94 -11.55
CA ILE A 56 -25.72 -8.16 -11.69
C ILE A 56 -25.31 -8.41 -13.16
N ARG A 57 -26.16 -9.07 -13.94
CA ARG A 57 -25.95 -9.32 -15.38
C ARG A 57 -26.00 -8.08 -16.29
N ASP A 58 -26.57 -6.97 -15.80
CA ASP A 58 -26.76 -5.72 -16.52
C ASP A 58 -25.57 -4.75 -16.34
N LEU A 59 -24.61 -5.14 -15.48
CA LEU A 59 -23.42 -4.40 -15.15
C LEU A 59 -22.20 -4.97 -15.90
N TRP A 60 -21.20 -4.12 -16.12
CA TRP A 60 -19.85 -4.49 -16.55
C TRP A 60 -18.84 -4.06 -15.47
N MET A 61 -17.68 -4.72 -15.42
CA MET A 61 -16.59 -4.37 -14.49
C MET A 61 -15.45 -3.74 -15.29
N SER A 62 -15.24 -2.44 -15.12
CA SER A 62 -14.16 -1.71 -15.81
C SER A 62 -13.02 -1.39 -14.84
N PRO A 63 -11.75 -1.51 -15.26
CA PRO A 63 -10.67 -0.95 -14.47
C PRO A 63 -10.81 0.57 -14.52
N ARG A 64 -10.47 1.29 -13.44
CA ARG A 64 -10.24 2.74 -13.58
C ARG A 64 -9.04 2.92 -14.51
N ARG A 65 -9.27 3.11 -15.81
CA ARG A 65 -8.23 3.03 -16.85
C ARG A 65 -7.18 4.14 -16.69
N SER A 66 -5.99 3.86 -17.20
CA SER A 66 -5.37 4.82 -18.14
C SER A 66 -4.51 4.11 -19.18
N THR A 67 -5.04 3.92 -20.38
CA THR A 67 -4.37 4.24 -21.65
C THR A 67 -5.41 4.31 -22.79
N ARG A 68 -5.08 5.06 -23.84
CA ARG A 68 -5.90 5.41 -25.01
C ARG A 68 -6.30 4.20 -25.90
N GLN A 69 -5.77 3.01 -25.62
CA GLN A 69 -5.82 1.82 -26.50
C GLN A 69 -6.52 0.59 -25.89
N GLY A 70 -7.23 0.76 -24.77
CA GLY A 70 -8.22 -0.23 -24.31
C GLY A 70 -7.71 -1.46 -23.55
N ARG A 71 -6.39 -1.68 -23.40
CA ARG A 71 -5.84 -2.70 -22.49
C ARG A 71 -5.81 -2.19 -21.04
N ARG A 72 -6.34 -3.00 -20.11
CA ARG A 72 -6.26 -2.75 -18.65
C ARG A 72 -4.78 -2.94 -18.26
N VAL A 73 -4.11 -1.92 -17.73
CA VAL A 73 -2.79 -2.08 -17.11
C VAL A 73 -3.04 -2.19 -15.61
N ASP A 74 -2.73 -3.34 -15.02
CA ASP A 74 -2.72 -3.47 -13.57
C ASP A 74 -1.44 -2.81 -13.05
N LEU A 75 -1.60 -1.69 -12.37
CA LEU A 75 -0.49 -0.95 -11.77
C LEU A 75 -0.28 -1.34 -10.32
N LEU A 76 -1.20 -2.11 -9.73
CA LEU A 76 -1.09 -2.60 -8.36
C LEU A 76 -0.05 -3.72 -8.26
N THR A 77 -0.04 -4.66 -9.20
CA THR A 77 0.89 -5.79 -9.19
C THR A 77 2.35 -5.36 -9.15
N PRO A 78 2.84 -4.46 -10.02
CA PRO A 78 4.25 -4.04 -9.97
C PRO A 78 4.61 -3.30 -8.68
N TRP A 79 3.63 -2.63 -8.06
CA TRP A 79 3.82 -1.95 -6.78
C TRP A 79 3.92 -2.95 -5.62
N VAL A 80 3.04 -3.95 -5.60
CA VAL A 80 3.07 -5.06 -4.63
C VAL A 80 4.38 -5.83 -4.72
N GLU A 81 4.85 -6.14 -5.94
CA GLU A 81 6.15 -6.80 -6.17
C GLU A 81 7.31 -5.95 -5.63
N ALA A 82 7.30 -4.63 -5.87
CA ALA A 82 8.33 -3.74 -5.34
C ALA A 82 8.39 -3.75 -3.80
N ILE A 83 7.22 -3.80 -3.14
CA ILE A 83 7.13 -3.93 -1.68
C ILE A 83 7.76 -5.26 -1.24
N GLN A 84 7.43 -6.37 -1.90
CA GLN A 84 7.96 -7.70 -1.57
C GLN A 84 9.47 -7.76 -1.68
N TRP A 85 10.05 -7.24 -2.76
CA TRP A 85 11.50 -7.20 -2.93
C TRP A 85 12.18 -6.39 -1.83
N ALA A 86 11.68 -5.18 -1.55
CA ALA A 86 12.23 -4.35 -0.50
C ALA A 86 12.09 -5.02 0.89
N ALA A 87 10.97 -5.70 1.13
CA ALA A 87 10.72 -6.44 2.36
C ALA A 87 11.67 -7.64 2.53
N LEU A 88 11.93 -8.41 1.46
CA LEU A 88 12.85 -9.55 1.50
C LEU A 88 14.28 -9.14 1.86
N ASP A 89 14.72 -7.96 1.42
CA ASP A 89 16.04 -7.42 1.76
C ASP A 89 16.17 -7.01 3.23
N HIS A 90 15.06 -6.65 3.87
CA HIS A 90 15.04 -6.09 5.22
C HIS A 90 14.40 -7.00 6.28
N LYS A 91 13.87 -8.17 5.88
CA LYS A 91 13.24 -9.10 6.83
C LYS A 91 14.28 -9.70 7.78
N PRO A 92 13.90 -9.99 9.04
CA PRO A 92 14.76 -10.71 9.95
C PRO A 92 15.09 -12.11 9.42
N LYS A 93 16.28 -12.61 9.76
CA LYS A 93 16.74 -13.95 9.33
C LYS A 93 15.98 -15.10 10.01
N PHE A 94 15.34 -14.82 11.13
CA PHE A 94 14.54 -15.79 11.88
C PHE A 94 13.06 -15.53 11.65
N ALA A 95 12.26 -16.60 11.64
CA ALA A 95 10.83 -16.49 11.55
C ALA A 95 10.29 -15.84 12.83
N LEU A 96 9.51 -14.78 12.65
CA LEU A 96 8.75 -14.15 13.71
C LEU A 96 7.33 -14.69 13.67
N ASP A 97 6.85 -15.16 14.82
CA ASP A 97 5.47 -15.57 15.00
C ASP A 97 4.86 -14.74 16.13
N GLY A 98 3.81 -13.98 15.82
CA GLY A 98 3.19 -13.06 16.77
C GLY A 98 2.58 -11.82 16.11
N PRO A 99 2.10 -10.86 16.93
CA PRO A 99 1.48 -9.64 16.43
C PRO A 99 2.53 -8.68 15.85
N PHE A 100 2.14 -8.01 14.77
CA PHE A 100 2.90 -6.97 14.09
C PHE A 100 2.13 -5.66 14.06
N ASP A 101 2.84 -4.58 14.20
CA ASP A 101 2.37 -3.22 13.96
C ASP A 101 2.92 -2.73 12.63
N VAL A 102 2.04 -2.26 11.74
CA VAL A 102 2.41 -1.82 10.39
C VAL A 102 1.91 -0.40 10.16
N GLY A 103 2.83 0.46 9.77
CA GLY A 103 2.55 1.86 9.42
C GLY A 103 3.37 2.30 8.21
N GLY A 104 3.14 3.53 7.76
CA GLY A 104 3.96 4.05 6.68
C GLY A 104 3.58 5.43 6.16
N THR A 105 4.56 6.06 5.53
CA THR A 105 4.40 7.34 4.85
C THR A 105 4.45 7.12 3.35
N PHE A 106 3.36 7.44 2.66
CA PHE A 106 3.22 7.30 1.21
C PHE A 106 3.49 8.63 0.50
N TYR A 107 4.43 8.63 -0.44
CA TYR A 107 4.88 9.81 -1.17
C TYR A 107 4.36 9.80 -2.61
N PHE A 108 3.58 10.81 -2.95
CA PHE A 108 2.93 10.93 -4.26
C PHE A 108 3.56 12.03 -5.13
N PRO A 109 3.59 11.87 -6.46
CA PRO A 109 4.12 12.90 -7.34
C PRO A 109 3.25 14.15 -7.25
N LYS A 110 3.90 15.31 -7.06
CA LYS A 110 3.22 16.60 -7.03
C LYS A 110 2.61 16.90 -8.40
N PRO A 111 1.32 17.30 -8.48
CA PRO A 111 0.70 17.64 -9.75
C PRO A 111 1.40 18.86 -10.40
N GLN A 112 1.67 18.76 -11.70
CA GLN A 112 2.37 19.81 -12.47
C GLN A 112 1.58 21.12 -12.57
N THR A 113 0.24 21.06 -12.47
CA THR A 113 -0.62 22.24 -12.42
C THR A 113 -1.63 22.09 -11.29
N PRO A 114 -1.56 22.91 -10.23
CA PRO A 114 -2.54 22.89 -9.17
C PRO A 114 -3.88 23.43 -9.70
N ARG A 115 -4.84 22.53 -9.98
CA ARG A 115 -6.20 22.93 -10.40
C ARG A 115 -7.00 23.64 -9.30
N HIS A 116 -6.59 23.55 -8.04
CA HIS A 116 -7.14 24.33 -6.93
C HIS A 116 -6.01 24.82 -6.02
N LYS A 117 -6.14 26.04 -5.48
CA LYS A 117 -5.13 26.74 -4.66
C LYS A 117 -4.83 26.02 -3.34
N GLU A 118 -5.77 25.22 -2.84
CA GLU A 118 -5.60 24.32 -1.72
C GLU A 118 -5.90 22.90 -2.22
N ARG A 119 -4.90 22.04 -2.31
CA ARG A 119 -5.16 20.60 -2.45
C ARG A 119 -4.45 19.86 -1.34
N VAL A 120 -5.25 19.51 -0.33
CA VAL A 120 -4.99 18.40 0.56
C VAL A 120 -4.76 17.15 -0.30
N LEU A 121 -3.78 16.33 0.06
CA LEU A 121 -3.40 15.08 -0.62
C LEU A 121 -4.57 14.08 -0.79
N GLU A 122 -5.69 14.32 -0.11
CA GLU A 122 -6.81 13.42 0.11
C GLU A 122 -7.60 13.00 -1.13
N ARG A 123 -7.83 13.87 -2.12
CA ARG A 123 -8.91 13.61 -3.09
C ARG A 123 -8.57 12.61 -4.20
N ASN A 124 -7.30 12.46 -4.57
CA ASN A 124 -6.92 11.81 -5.84
C ASN A 124 -6.03 10.57 -5.71
N TYR A 125 -5.46 10.28 -4.54
CA TYR A 125 -4.36 9.31 -4.41
C TYR A 125 -4.75 8.00 -3.69
N GLY A 126 -6.06 7.74 -3.61
CA GLY A 126 -6.59 6.56 -2.93
C GLY A 126 -6.79 6.79 -1.43
N ASP A 127 -7.56 5.89 -0.84
CA ASP A 127 -7.78 5.85 0.59
C ASP A 127 -6.53 5.31 1.29
N ALA A 128 -6.19 5.89 2.46
CA ALA A 128 -5.07 5.44 3.28
C ALA A 128 -5.25 3.97 3.68
N ASP A 129 -6.47 3.58 4.07
CA ASP A 129 -6.83 2.18 4.36
C ASP A 129 -6.53 1.26 3.17
N LYS A 130 -6.83 1.69 1.94
CA LYS A 130 -6.59 0.88 0.76
C LYS A 130 -5.13 0.79 0.37
N LEU A 131 -4.32 1.79 0.71
CA LEU A 131 -2.88 1.77 0.52
C LEU A 131 -2.23 0.79 1.50
N ILE A 132 -2.59 0.88 2.78
CA ILE A 132 -2.05 -0.05 3.77
C ILE A 132 -2.54 -1.47 3.52
N ARG A 133 -3.77 -1.66 3.03
CA ARG A 133 -4.27 -2.99 2.64
C ARG A 133 -3.47 -3.60 1.47
N ALA A 134 -2.99 -2.78 0.53
CA ALA A 134 -2.07 -3.23 -0.51
C ALA A 134 -0.68 -3.61 0.04
N VAL A 135 -0.21 -2.90 1.07
CA VAL A 135 1.01 -3.25 1.81
C VAL A 135 0.82 -4.55 2.59
N GLY A 136 -0.33 -4.71 3.25
CA GLY A 136 -0.70 -5.91 3.99
C GLY A 136 -0.68 -7.16 3.13
N ASP A 137 -1.37 -7.11 1.99
CA ASP A 137 -1.37 -8.18 0.99
C ASP A 137 0.04 -8.50 0.48
N ALA A 138 0.88 -7.48 0.27
CA ALA A 138 2.23 -7.67 -0.25
C ALA A 138 3.13 -8.41 0.75
N LEU A 139 2.95 -8.15 2.04
CA LEU A 139 3.80 -8.65 3.11
C LEU A 139 3.33 -9.98 3.72
N GLU A 140 2.10 -10.40 3.38
CA GLU A 140 1.62 -11.74 3.68
C GLU A 140 2.55 -12.81 3.07
N HIS A 141 2.88 -13.82 3.85
CA HIS A 141 3.90 -14.85 3.60
C HIS A 141 5.36 -14.33 3.48
N VAL A 142 5.60 -13.03 3.65
CA VAL A 142 6.94 -12.45 3.74
C VAL A 142 7.33 -12.19 5.20
N PHE A 143 6.47 -11.48 5.94
CA PHE A 143 6.68 -11.15 7.36
C PHE A 143 5.77 -11.95 8.30
N TRP A 144 4.54 -12.22 7.90
CA TRP A 144 3.53 -12.96 8.69
C TRP A 144 2.78 -13.97 7.83
N GLN A 145 2.05 -14.90 8.45
CA GLN A 145 1.28 -15.91 7.71
C GLN A 145 -0.13 -15.44 7.33
N ASN A 146 -0.70 -14.54 8.14
CA ASN A 146 -2.06 -14.07 7.96
C ASN A 146 -2.18 -12.60 8.36
N ASP A 147 -2.96 -11.82 7.63
CA ASP A 147 -3.19 -10.39 7.91
C ASP A 147 -3.84 -10.11 9.27
N CYS A 148 -4.49 -11.11 9.88
CA CYS A 148 -5.03 -11.02 11.24
C CYS A 148 -3.97 -10.84 12.33
N GLN A 149 -2.70 -11.09 12.01
CA GLN A 149 -1.56 -10.84 12.90
C GLN A 149 -1.13 -9.37 12.90
N CYS A 150 -1.74 -8.52 12.07
CA CYS A 150 -1.32 -7.13 11.89
C CYS A 150 -2.31 -6.13 12.50
N GLU A 151 -1.76 -5.18 13.24
CA GLU A 151 -2.42 -3.94 13.60
C GLU A 151 -1.91 -2.81 12.70
N TRP A 152 -2.83 -1.94 12.27
CA TRP A 152 -2.51 -0.82 11.39
C TRP A 152 -2.39 0.46 12.20
N ARG A 153 -1.22 1.10 12.17
CA ARG A 153 -0.99 2.40 12.83
C ARG A 153 -0.80 3.52 11.80
N GLU A 154 -0.20 4.62 12.25
CA GLU A 154 -0.14 5.91 11.57
C GLU A 154 0.23 5.77 10.09
N ILE A 155 -0.74 6.14 9.24
CA ILE A 155 -0.57 6.21 7.80
C ILE A 155 -0.54 7.67 7.42
N GLU A 156 0.61 8.11 6.94
CA GLU A 156 0.76 9.45 6.42
C GLU A 156 0.79 9.45 4.89
N ARG A 157 0.29 10.55 4.32
CA ARG A 157 0.46 10.83 2.90
C ARG A 157 1.23 12.13 2.79
N ARG A 158 2.25 12.14 1.93
CA ARG A 158 3.10 13.30 1.67
C ARG A 158 3.31 13.49 0.17
N TRP A 159 3.70 14.71 -0.21
CA TRP A 159 4.22 14.94 -1.55
C TRP A 159 5.64 14.42 -1.63
N ALA A 160 5.98 13.79 -2.75
CA ALA A 160 7.34 13.37 -3.03
C ALA A 160 8.25 14.58 -3.23
N ASP A 161 9.43 14.51 -2.63
CA ASP A 161 10.52 15.45 -2.88
C ASP A 161 11.21 15.15 -4.20
N LYS A 162 11.86 16.16 -4.78
CA LYS A 162 12.54 16.04 -6.08
C LYS A 162 13.69 15.03 -6.07
N GLU A 163 14.32 14.82 -4.92
CA GLU A 163 15.48 13.95 -4.78
C GLU A 163 15.10 12.46 -4.68
N ARG A 164 14.06 12.13 -3.91
CA ARG A 164 13.62 10.74 -3.70
C ARG A 164 12.61 10.24 -4.72
N GLY A 165 11.81 11.14 -5.29
CA GLY A 165 10.68 10.75 -6.11
C GLY A 165 9.58 10.02 -5.32
N PRO A 166 8.54 9.51 -6.01
CA PRO A 166 7.42 8.83 -5.38
C PRO A 166 7.82 7.46 -4.82
N GLY A 167 7.16 7.06 -3.74
CA GLY A 167 7.44 5.81 -3.05
C GLY A 167 6.70 5.71 -1.73
N ALA A 168 7.14 4.79 -0.88
CA ALA A 168 6.63 4.65 0.48
C ALA A 168 7.77 4.33 1.45
N HIS A 169 7.71 4.93 2.63
CA HIS A 169 8.40 4.41 3.81
C HIS A 169 7.45 3.49 4.55
N ILE A 170 7.82 2.21 4.65
CA ILE A 170 7.03 1.21 5.36
C ILE A 170 7.78 0.86 6.63
N THR A 171 7.08 0.90 7.76
CA THR A 171 7.60 0.53 9.07
C THR A 171 6.79 -0.64 9.60
N ILE A 172 7.50 -1.70 9.99
CA ILE A 172 6.95 -2.91 10.58
C ILE A 172 7.60 -3.07 11.94
N THR A 173 6.83 -3.17 13.00
CA THR A 173 7.31 -3.45 14.35
C THR A 173 6.72 -4.76 14.82
N TYR A 174 7.58 -5.72 15.15
CA TYR A 174 7.12 -6.90 15.87
C TYR A 174 6.74 -6.49 17.29
N LEU A 175 5.55 -6.87 17.77
CA LEU A 175 5.08 -6.55 19.13
C LEU A 175 5.34 -7.69 20.12
N GLY A 176 5.63 -8.91 19.64
CA GLY A 176 5.90 -10.08 20.49
C GLY A 176 4.74 -10.41 21.45
N GLU A 177 5.06 -11.02 22.59
CA GLU A 177 4.10 -11.29 23.68
C GLU A 177 3.78 -10.03 24.52
N GLN A 178 3.82 -8.81 23.95
CA GLN A 178 3.40 -7.63 24.70
C GLN A 178 1.89 -7.70 24.98
N LEU A 179 1.57 -8.00 26.24
CA LEU A 179 0.28 -7.73 26.88
C LEU A 179 -0.19 -6.33 26.48
N VAL A 180 -1.24 -6.27 25.68
CA VAL A 180 -1.98 -5.04 25.41
C VAL A 180 -2.54 -4.58 26.77
N LEU A 181 -1.88 -3.62 27.42
CA LEU A 181 -2.42 -2.95 28.59
C LEU A 181 -3.52 -2.02 28.09
N PHE A 182 -4.77 -2.45 28.30
CA PHE A 182 -5.99 -1.69 28.04
C PHE A 182 -6.15 -0.53 29.03
#